data_AF-A0A6A4ZDU6-F1
#
_entry.id   AF-A0A6A4ZDU6-F1
#
_cell.length_a   1.000
_cell.length_b   1.000
_cell.length_c   1.000
_cell.angle_alpha   90.00
_cell.angle_beta   90.00
_cell.angle_gamma   90.00
#
_symmetry.space_group_name_H-M   'P 1'
#
loop_
_entity.id
_entity.type
_entity.pdbx_description
1 polymer ?
#
loop_
_entity_poly.entity_id
_entity_poly.type
_entity_poly.pdbx_seq_one_letter_code
_entity_poly.pdbx_strand_id
1 'polypeptide(L)'
;LQHEINQTLAGGGSGIDVEYYENVMQEITVHQAKAQLRAIHTSLLQRLADRVKEQEANAAASIAAAALPNQDSSNDMELSEKAKAKQLLEQESQVDDDSRAALAMWTLEMGRGNEDAETQLIDQVDVATARLAAWASQYRPRKPRFFNRIKTGYDWNKYNQTHYDGEESAPPKIVQGYKFNLFYPDLIEKYVAPKYTFDPIEGTTEFCVLRFSAGPPYVDVGFKIVNQEWEFSHKRGFKCVFDRRILQLHFNFKRHRYRR
;
A
#
# COMPACT_ATOMS: atom_id res chain seq x y z
N LEU A 1 31.65 7.49 26.95
CA LEU A 1 31.94 8.10 25.63
C LEU A 1 31.02 9.26 25.27
N GLN A 2 29.79 9.10 24.77
CA GLN A 2 28.93 10.27 24.43
C GLN A 2 28.68 11.20 25.62
N HIS A 3 28.42 10.64 26.80
CA HIS A 3 28.23 11.41 28.01
C HIS A 3 29.50 12.16 28.45
N GLU A 4 30.68 11.58 28.24
CA GLU A 4 31.97 12.20 28.56
C GLU A 4 32.31 13.32 27.57
N ILE A 5 32.02 13.14 26.28
CA ILE A 5 32.20 14.17 25.23
C ILE A 5 31.30 15.39 25.50
N ASN A 6 30.04 15.15 25.90
CA ASN A 6 29.12 16.22 26.27
C ASN A 6 29.56 16.95 27.54
N GLN A 7 30.15 16.25 28.51
CA GLN A 7 30.75 16.89 29.69
C GLN A 7 31.98 17.73 29.33
N THR A 8 32.83 17.27 28.41
CA THR A 8 33.99 18.06 27.95
C THR A 8 33.60 19.30 27.14
N LEU A 9 32.55 19.20 26.32
CA LEU A 9 31.99 20.35 25.58
C LEU A 9 31.31 21.35 26.53
N ALA A 10 30.58 20.88 27.54
CA ALA A 10 29.93 21.74 28.54
C ALA A 10 30.91 22.39 29.52
N GLY A 11 32.08 21.78 29.74
CA GLY A 11 33.12 22.25 30.66
C GLY A 11 33.87 23.51 30.20
N GLY A 12 33.71 23.94 28.94
CA GLY A 12 34.11 25.28 28.47
C GLY A 12 35.59 25.65 28.69
N GLY A 13 36.50 24.69 28.71
CA GLY A 13 37.93 24.94 28.88
C GLY A 13 38.52 25.69 27.67
N SER A 14 39.22 26.80 27.92
CA SER A 14 39.95 27.54 26.87
C SER A 14 41.02 26.63 26.25
N GLY A 15 40.85 26.28 24.97
CA GLY A 15 41.73 25.39 24.20
C GLY A 15 41.10 24.07 23.73
N ILE A 16 39.81 23.85 24.00
CA ILE A 16 39.07 22.68 23.49
C ILE A 16 38.71 22.90 22.02
N ASP A 17 39.15 21.99 21.15
CA ASP A 17 38.76 21.94 19.74
C ASP A 17 37.33 21.41 19.62
N VAL A 18 36.37 22.34 19.55
CA VAL A 18 34.94 22.04 19.47
C VAL A 18 34.60 21.24 18.20
N GLU A 19 35.25 21.56 17.07
CA GLU A 19 35.00 20.93 15.77
C GLU A 19 35.42 19.44 15.79
N TYR A 20 36.53 19.12 16.46
CA TYR A 20 36.95 17.73 16.66
C TYR A 20 35.90 16.93 17.44
N TYR A 21 35.39 17.45 18.56
CA TYR A 21 34.40 16.72 19.37
C TYR A 21 33.03 16.62 18.70
N GLU A 22 32.63 17.61 17.91
CA GLU A 22 31.42 17.54 17.08
C GLU A 22 31.54 16.45 16.01
N ASN A 23 32.67 16.36 15.31
CA ASN A 23 32.93 15.32 14.31
C ASN A 23 32.93 13.92 14.92
N VAL A 24 33.58 13.75 16.08
CA VAL A 24 33.57 12.48 16.83
C VAL A 24 32.15 12.12 17.27
N MET A 25 31.34 13.09 17.69
CA MET A 25 29.94 12.85 18.06
C MET A 25 29.12 12.34 16.87
N GLN A 26 29.26 12.98 15.71
CA GLN A 26 28.63 12.52 14.47
C GLN A 26 29.07 11.11 14.13
N GLU A 27 30.36 10.79 14.19
CA GLU A 27 30.87 9.45 13.91
C GLU A 27 30.30 8.40 14.88
N ILE A 28 30.23 8.70 16.18
CA ILE A 28 29.64 7.79 17.17
C ILE A 28 28.16 7.53 16.86
N THR A 29 27.38 8.54 16.47
CA THR A 29 25.97 8.33 16.10
C THR A 29 25.83 7.41 14.89
N VAL A 30 26.69 7.56 13.88
CA VAL A 30 26.73 6.68 12.71
C VAL A 30 27.09 5.25 13.11
N HIS A 31 28.07 5.07 14.01
CA HIS A 31 28.47 3.75 14.50
C HIS A 31 27.38 3.08 15.34
N GLN A 32 26.68 3.84 16.18
CA GLN A 32 25.53 3.35 16.95
C GLN A 32 24.39 2.91 16.03
N ALA A 33 24.03 3.73 15.03
CA ALA A 33 23.02 3.38 14.04
C ALA A 33 23.39 2.10 13.26
N LYS A 34 24.66 1.98 12.84
CA LYS A 34 25.18 0.76 12.18
C LYS A 34 25.12 -0.46 13.11
N ALA A 35 25.45 -0.30 14.39
CA ALA A 35 25.40 -1.38 15.37
C ALA A 35 23.96 -1.85 15.63
N GLN A 36 23.02 -0.92 15.81
CA GLN A 36 21.59 -1.21 15.95
C GLN A 36 21.05 -1.93 14.72
N LEU A 37 21.38 -1.45 13.51
CA LEU A 37 20.95 -2.08 12.26
C LEU A 37 21.49 -3.51 12.14
N ARG A 38 22.76 -3.75 12.50
CA ARG A 38 23.35 -5.09 12.53
C ARG A 38 22.62 -6.00 13.52
N ALA A 39 22.31 -5.51 14.73
CA ALA A 39 21.59 -6.28 15.75
C ALA A 39 20.17 -6.65 15.29
N ILE A 40 19.46 -5.70 14.66
CA ILE A 40 18.13 -5.96 14.07
C ILE A 40 18.26 -7.02 12.98
N HIS A 41 19.22 -6.86 12.06
CA HIS A 41 19.47 -7.78 10.96
C HIS A 41 19.78 -9.20 11.45
N THR A 42 20.66 -9.35 12.45
CA THR A 42 20.96 -10.67 13.02
C THR A 42 19.73 -11.29 13.68
N SER A 43 18.93 -10.51 14.41
CA SER A 43 17.69 -11.02 15.02
C SER A 43 16.67 -11.47 13.98
N LEU A 44 16.59 -10.76 12.85
CA LEU A 44 15.68 -11.08 11.76
C LEU A 44 16.15 -12.34 11.03
N LEU A 45 17.45 -12.47 10.73
CA LEU A 45 18.01 -13.68 10.15
C LEU A 45 17.79 -14.91 11.04
N GLN A 46 17.91 -14.75 12.34
CA GLN A 46 17.67 -15.83 13.30
C GLN A 46 16.19 -16.26 13.29
N ARG A 47 15.25 -15.30 13.35
CA ARG A 47 13.82 -15.58 13.22
C ARG A 47 13.46 -16.26 11.90
N LEU A 48 14.11 -15.86 10.80
CA LEU A 48 13.90 -16.49 9.50
C LEU A 48 14.43 -17.94 9.48
N ALA A 49 15.61 -18.19 10.05
CA ALA A 49 16.16 -19.53 10.16
C ALA A 49 15.26 -20.46 10.99
N ASP A 50 14.69 -19.96 12.10
CA ASP A 50 13.76 -20.72 12.93
C ASP A 50 12.47 -21.07 12.18
N ARG A 51 11.89 -20.11 11.44
CA ARG A 51 10.72 -20.37 10.58
C ARG A 51 10.99 -21.42 9.51
N VAL A 52 12.17 -21.41 8.89
CA VAL A 52 12.54 -22.43 7.88
C VAL A 52 12.60 -23.80 8.54
N LYS A 53 13.21 -23.93 9.72
CA LYS A 53 13.24 -25.20 10.46
C LYS A 53 11.84 -25.69 10.86
N GLU A 54 10.96 -24.79 11.28
CA GLU A 54 9.55 -25.12 11.57
C GLU A 54 8.81 -25.60 10.32
N GLN A 55 9.03 -24.95 9.18
CA GLN A 55 8.45 -25.38 7.90
C GLN A 55 8.98 -26.74 7.47
N GLU A 56 10.28 -26.99 7.59
CA GLU A 56 10.88 -28.29 7.29
C GLU A 56 10.37 -29.39 8.23
N ALA A 57 10.23 -29.10 9.53
CA ALA A 57 9.68 -30.03 10.51
C ALA A 57 8.19 -30.33 10.25
N ASN A 58 7.39 -29.32 9.93
CA ASN A 58 5.98 -29.50 9.58
C ASN A 58 5.80 -30.25 8.25
N ALA A 59 6.65 -29.98 7.27
CA ALA A 59 6.68 -30.73 6.02
C ALA A 59 7.05 -32.20 6.25
N ALA A 60 8.10 -32.46 7.05
CA ALA A 60 8.51 -33.81 7.43
C ALA A 60 7.41 -34.54 8.23
N ALA A 61 6.71 -33.85 9.14
CA ALA A 61 5.57 -34.39 9.86
C ALA A 61 4.39 -34.71 8.93
N SER A 62 4.13 -33.88 7.92
CA SER A 62 3.10 -34.16 6.91
C SER A 62 3.45 -35.39 6.05
N ILE A 63 4.73 -35.55 5.69
CA ILE A 63 5.22 -36.71 4.93
C ILE A 63 5.14 -37.98 5.78
N ALA A 64 5.49 -37.90 7.07
CA ALA A 64 5.37 -39.00 8.01
C ALA A 64 3.91 -39.38 8.28
N ALA A 65 3.00 -38.41 8.39
CA ALA A 65 1.56 -38.64 8.53
C ALA A 65 0.95 -39.30 7.28
N ALA A 66 1.44 -38.94 6.08
CA ALA A 66 1.06 -39.56 4.82
C ALA A 66 1.60 -41.00 4.64
N ALA A 67 2.53 -41.45 5.48
CA ALA A 67 3.12 -42.79 5.42
C ALA A 67 2.38 -43.86 6.25
N LEU A 68 1.30 -43.51 6.96
CA LEU A 68 0.44 -44.45 7.68
C LEU A 68 -0.62 -45.06 6.73
N PRO A 69 -0.89 -46.38 6.76
CA PRO A 69 -1.86 -46.99 5.84
C PRO A 69 -3.30 -46.62 6.23
N ASN A 70 -4.01 -46.01 5.27
CA ASN A 70 -5.41 -45.62 5.34
C ASN A 70 -6.36 -46.81 5.53
N GLN A 71 -7.26 -46.74 6.51
CA GLN A 71 -8.56 -47.40 6.46
C GLN A 71 -9.66 -46.36 6.24
N ASP A 72 -10.42 -46.55 5.16
CA ASP A 72 -11.72 -46.00 4.77
C ASP A 72 -12.21 -44.70 5.45
N SER A 73 -11.95 -43.56 4.80
CA SER A 73 -12.61 -42.26 5.03
C SER A 73 -12.40 -41.33 3.82
N SER A 74 -12.76 -41.79 2.62
CA SER A 74 -12.37 -41.11 1.37
C SER A 74 -13.16 -39.83 1.05
N ASN A 75 -14.41 -39.68 1.51
CA ASN A 75 -15.23 -38.52 1.14
C ASN A 75 -15.08 -37.30 2.08
N ASP A 76 -14.84 -37.50 3.38
CA ASP A 76 -14.73 -36.39 4.35
C ASP A 76 -13.34 -35.74 4.36
N MET A 77 -12.30 -36.49 4.02
CA MET A 77 -10.91 -36.00 4.00
C MET A 77 -10.66 -35.08 2.78
N GLU A 78 -11.22 -35.42 1.62
CA GLU A 78 -11.08 -34.63 0.39
C GLU A 78 -11.83 -33.27 0.47
N LEU A 79 -12.97 -33.24 1.17
CA LEU A 79 -13.71 -32.00 1.44
C LEU A 79 -12.93 -31.08 2.39
N SER A 80 -12.28 -31.66 3.40
CA SER A 80 -11.45 -30.96 4.38
C SER A 80 -10.20 -30.37 3.75
N GLU A 81 -9.52 -31.10 2.87
CA GLU A 81 -8.35 -30.60 2.13
C GLU A 81 -8.71 -29.49 1.15
N LYS A 82 -9.82 -29.62 0.41
CA LYS A 82 -10.31 -28.57 -0.48
C LYS A 82 -10.74 -27.31 0.30
N ALA A 83 -11.37 -27.47 1.46
CA ALA A 83 -11.71 -26.36 2.33
C ALA A 83 -10.47 -25.63 2.86
N LYS A 84 -9.45 -26.38 3.31
CA LYS A 84 -8.16 -25.82 3.74
C LYS A 84 -7.42 -25.11 2.61
N ALA A 85 -7.37 -25.71 1.42
CA ALA A 85 -6.74 -25.09 0.25
C ALA A 85 -7.45 -23.80 -0.17
N LYS A 86 -8.80 -23.79 -0.14
CA LYS A 86 -9.59 -22.58 -0.38
C LYS A 86 -9.31 -21.50 0.67
N GLN A 87 -9.26 -21.87 1.95
CA GLN A 87 -8.99 -20.96 3.04
C GLN A 87 -7.58 -20.36 2.97
N LEU A 88 -6.58 -21.18 2.60
CA LEU A 88 -5.21 -20.73 2.38
C LEU A 88 -5.12 -19.77 1.19
N LEU A 89 -5.77 -20.10 0.07
CA LEU A 89 -5.82 -19.24 -1.12
C LEU A 89 -6.47 -17.90 -0.82
N GLU A 90 -7.56 -17.91 -0.05
CA GLU A 90 -8.26 -16.71 0.39
C GLU A 90 -7.38 -15.89 1.31
N GLN A 91 -6.66 -16.53 2.24
CA GLN A 91 -5.71 -15.86 3.12
C GLN A 91 -4.54 -15.24 2.35
N GLU A 92 -3.99 -15.92 1.33
CA GLU A 92 -2.92 -15.40 0.48
C GLU A 92 -3.38 -14.27 -0.43
N SER A 93 -4.61 -14.37 -0.95
CA SER A 93 -5.23 -13.30 -1.76
C SER A 93 -5.48 -12.01 -0.98
N GLN A 94 -5.35 -12.05 0.35
CA GLN A 94 -5.49 -10.92 1.25
C GLN A 94 -4.14 -10.31 1.66
N VAL A 95 -3.01 -10.95 1.33
CA VAL A 95 -1.67 -10.43 1.62
C VAL A 95 -1.23 -9.47 0.52
N ASP A 96 -0.76 -8.30 0.93
CA ASP A 96 -0.17 -7.31 0.04
C ASP A 96 1.14 -7.80 -0.59
N ASP A 97 1.44 -7.30 -1.79
CA ASP A 97 2.68 -7.62 -2.48
C ASP A 97 3.91 -6.98 -1.79
N ASP A 98 4.53 -7.72 -0.87
CA ASP A 98 5.74 -7.31 -0.14
C ASP A 98 7.05 -7.50 -0.95
N SER A 99 6.95 -7.61 -2.27
CA SER A 99 8.12 -7.66 -3.15
C SER A 99 8.99 -6.41 -2.98
N ARG A 100 10.31 -6.57 -2.98
CA ARG A 100 11.28 -5.47 -2.86
C ARG A 100 10.99 -4.32 -3.84
N ALA A 101 10.56 -4.64 -5.06
CA ALA A 101 10.19 -3.66 -6.07
C ALA A 101 8.91 -2.88 -5.69
N ALA A 102 7.86 -3.56 -5.21
CA ALA A 102 6.64 -2.91 -4.73
C ALA A 102 6.92 -2.02 -3.51
N LEU A 103 7.76 -2.49 -2.58
CA LEU A 103 8.22 -1.73 -1.43
C LEU A 103 8.94 -0.44 -1.87
N ALA A 104 9.90 -0.56 -2.79
CA ALA A 104 10.67 0.58 -3.28
C ALA A 104 9.81 1.63 -3.99
N MET A 105 8.88 1.19 -4.86
CA MET A 105 7.97 2.11 -5.57
C MET A 105 7.04 2.84 -4.60
N TRP A 106 6.51 2.14 -3.62
CA TRP A 106 5.67 2.73 -2.59
C TRP A 106 6.43 3.76 -1.74
N THR A 107 7.63 3.43 -1.26
CA THR A 107 8.46 4.36 -0.48
C THR A 107 8.84 5.60 -1.29
N LEU A 108 9.11 5.45 -2.58
CA LEU A 108 9.38 6.58 -3.47
C LEU A 108 8.16 7.51 -3.60
N GLU A 109 6.96 6.95 -3.78
CA GLU A 109 5.75 7.76 -3.90
C GLU A 109 5.34 8.40 -2.57
N MET A 110 5.58 7.73 -1.44
CA MET A 110 5.48 8.31 -0.10
C MET A 110 6.42 9.53 0.06
N GLY A 111 7.65 9.40 -0.44
CA GLY A 111 8.66 10.45 -0.39
C GLY A 111 8.37 11.67 -1.28
N ARG A 112 7.44 11.57 -2.25
CA ARG A 112 7.10 12.69 -3.16
C ARG A 112 6.36 13.84 -2.50
N GLY A 113 6.06 13.77 -1.20
CA GLY A 113 5.37 14.81 -0.45
C GLY A 113 3.90 14.94 -0.84
N ASN A 114 3.08 15.39 0.09
CA ASN A 114 1.67 15.68 -0.17
C ASN A 114 1.53 17.17 -0.47
N GLU A 115 0.67 17.53 -1.43
CA GLU A 115 0.17 18.90 -1.53
C GLU A 115 -0.75 19.16 -0.32
N ASP A 116 -0.86 20.40 0.18
CA ASP A 116 -1.60 20.75 1.41
C ASP A 116 -3.09 20.31 1.40
N ALA A 117 -3.63 20.03 0.22
CA ALA A 117 -5.01 19.60 -0.02
C ALA A 117 -5.18 18.07 -0.18
N GLU A 118 -4.11 17.27 -0.02
CA GLU A 118 -4.12 15.83 -0.25
C GLU A 118 -4.01 15.02 1.04
N THR A 119 -4.86 14.00 1.16
CA THR A 119 -4.84 13.04 2.28
C THR A 119 -4.79 11.63 1.73
N GLN A 120 -4.11 10.71 2.42
CA GLN A 120 -4.02 9.32 1.96
C GLN A 120 -5.39 8.63 2.00
N LEU A 121 -5.74 7.93 0.92
CA LEU A 121 -6.90 7.03 0.86
C LEU A 121 -6.45 5.60 1.21
N ILE A 122 -7.02 5.04 2.27
CA ILE A 122 -6.70 3.70 2.76
C ILE A 122 -7.90 2.76 2.59
N ASP A 123 -9.12 3.30 2.51
CA ASP A 123 -10.36 2.54 2.49
C ASP A 123 -10.49 1.70 1.21
N GLN A 124 -10.31 0.40 1.38
CA GLN A 124 -10.53 -0.61 0.35
C GLN A 124 -11.92 -1.25 0.51
N VAL A 125 -12.46 -1.71 -0.59
CA VAL A 125 -13.66 -2.55 -0.65
C VAL A 125 -13.23 -3.91 -1.18
N ASP A 126 -13.68 -4.99 -0.53
CA ASP A 126 -13.43 -6.34 -1.00
C ASP A 126 -14.20 -6.58 -2.31
N VAL A 127 -13.46 -7.01 -3.33
CA VAL A 127 -13.98 -7.26 -4.66
C VAL A 127 -13.55 -8.64 -5.14
N ALA A 128 -14.50 -9.39 -5.70
CA ALA A 128 -14.21 -10.71 -6.26
C ALA A 128 -13.40 -10.60 -7.56
N THR A 129 -12.31 -11.37 -7.65
CA THR A 129 -11.50 -11.48 -8.87
C THR A 129 -12.09 -12.53 -9.81
N ALA A 130 -12.61 -12.08 -10.96
CA ALA A 130 -13.44 -12.91 -11.85
C ALA A 130 -12.75 -14.20 -12.38
N ARG A 131 -11.43 -14.22 -12.49
CA ARG A 131 -10.66 -15.36 -13.06
C ARG A 131 -9.68 -15.99 -12.08
N LEU A 132 -9.81 -15.75 -10.78
CA LEU A 132 -8.83 -16.20 -9.77
C LEU A 132 -8.54 -17.70 -9.86
N ALA A 133 -9.59 -18.54 -9.89
CA ALA A 133 -9.45 -20.00 -9.93
C ALA A 133 -8.70 -20.53 -11.15
N ALA A 134 -8.68 -19.79 -12.27
CA ALA A 134 -8.04 -20.24 -13.51
C ALA A 134 -6.51 -20.21 -13.44
N TRP A 135 -5.93 -19.38 -12.58
CA TRP A 135 -4.49 -19.16 -12.50
C TRP A 135 -3.91 -19.27 -11.09
N ALA A 136 -4.75 -19.29 -10.06
CA ALA A 136 -4.37 -19.48 -8.66
C ALA A 136 -3.53 -20.74 -8.40
N SER A 137 -3.66 -21.77 -9.23
CA SER A 137 -2.85 -22.99 -9.13
C SER A 137 -1.42 -22.82 -9.66
N GLN A 138 -1.20 -21.87 -10.56
CA GLN A 138 0.09 -21.63 -11.23
C GLN A 138 0.84 -20.48 -10.59
N TYR A 139 0.11 -19.47 -10.11
CA TYR A 139 0.69 -18.27 -9.51
C TYR A 139 0.04 -18.00 -8.18
N ARG A 140 0.86 -17.64 -7.19
CA ARG A 140 0.41 -17.25 -5.86
C ARG A 140 -0.35 -15.92 -5.92
N PRO A 141 -1.66 -15.88 -5.61
CA PRO A 141 -2.41 -14.63 -5.62
C PRO A 141 -1.92 -13.67 -4.55
N ARG A 142 -1.93 -12.37 -4.86
CA ARG A 142 -1.54 -11.30 -3.94
C ARG A 142 -2.23 -9.99 -4.27
N LYS A 143 -2.39 -9.12 -3.28
CA LYS A 143 -2.95 -7.78 -3.50
C LYS A 143 -1.87 -6.84 -4.02
N PRO A 144 -2.15 -6.04 -5.07
CA PRO A 144 -1.22 -5.02 -5.51
C PRO A 144 -1.07 -3.95 -4.43
N ARG A 145 0.17 -3.51 -4.21
CA ARG A 145 0.42 -2.40 -3.31
C ARG A 145 0.00 -1.10 -3.98
N PHE A 146 -0.46 -0.13 -3.19
CA PHE A 146 -0.88 1.15 -3.73
C PHE A 146 -0.55 2.29 -2.78
N PHE A 147 -0.58 3.49 -3.33
CA PHE A 147 -0.48 4.72 -2.56
C PHE A 147 -1.42 5.77 -3.15
N ASN A 148 -2.64 5.76 -2.62
CA ASN A 148 -3.74 6.56 -3.13
C ASN A 148 -3.93 7.82 -2.28
N ARG A 149 -4.34 8.92 -2.92
CA ARG A 149 -4.63 10.19 -2.26
C ARG A 149 -6.00 10.73 -2.66
N ILE A 150 -6.68 11.32 -1.70
CA ILE A 150 -7.92 12.09 -1.86
C ILE A 150 -7.52 13.56 -1.91
N LYS A 151 -7.94 14.25 -2.97
CA LYS A 151 -7.83 15.70 -3.04
C LYS A 151 -9.09 16.30 -2.45
N THR A 152 -8.95 17.01 -1.34
CA THR A 152 -10.04 17.72 -0.67
C THR A 152 -9.88 19.21 -0.85
N GLY A 153 -11.00 19.95 -0.87
CA GLY A 153 -10.91 21.40 -0.94
C GLY A 153 -12.27 22.06 -0.76
N TYR A 154 -12.25 23.38 -0.73
CA TYR A 154 -13.43 24.19 -0.57
C TYR A 154 -14.13 24.42 -1.91
N ASP A 155 -15.46 24.31 -1.92
CA ASP A 155 -16.27 24.76 -3.05
C ASP A 155 -16.87 26.13 -2.74
N TRP A 156 -16.24 27.20 -3.24
CA TRP A 156 -16.76 28.57 -3.08
C TRP A 156 -17.93 28.84 -4.03
N ASN A 157 -19.04 28.14 -3.84
CA ASN A 157 -20.30 28.43 -4.53
C ASN A 157 -20.93 29.72 -3.96
N LYS A 158 -21.98 30.24 -4.62
CA LYS A 158 -22.64 31.50 -4.21
C LYS A 158 -23.16 31.46 -2.77
N TYR A 159 -23.62 30.30 -2.30
CA TYR A 159 -24.10 30.11 -0.93
C TYR A 159 -22.94 30.13 0.07
N ASN A 160 -21.85 29.42 -0.21
CA ASN A 160 -20.69 29.36 0.66
C ASN A 160 -20.01 30.73 0.77
N GLN A 161 -19.97 31.50 -0.32
CA GLN A 161 -19.44 32.87 -0.33
C GLN A 161 -20.22 33.86 0.55
N THR A 162 -21.47 33.55 0.92
CA THR A 162 -22.31 34.44 1.75
C THR A 162 -22.41 34.00 3.21
N HIS A 163 -21.95 32.80 3.54
CA HIS A 163 -22.08 32.20 4.88
C HIS A 163 -20.74 31.94 5.57
N TYR A 164 -19.64 31.96 4.82
CA TYR A 164 -18.31 31.64 5.29
C TYR A 164 -17.38 32.82 5.00
N ASP A 165 -17.07 33.58 6.04
CA ASP A 165 -16.27 34.80 5.98
C ASP A 165 -14.82 34.46 6.37
N GLY A 166 -13.94 34.25 5.38
CA GLY A 166 -12.50 34.05 5.60
C GLY A 166 -12.05 32.73 6.25
N GLU A 167 -10.76 32.63 6.58
CA GLU A 167 -10.09 31.40 7.07
C GLU A 167 -10.64 30.86 8.41
N GLU A 168 -11.30 31.71 9.20
CA GLU A 168 -11.78 31.35 10.55
C GLU A 168 -13.12 30.62 10.54
N SER A 169 -13.89 30.73 9.45
CA SER A 169 -15.14 30.00 9.23
C SER A 169 -15.16 29.49 7.79
N ALA A 170 -14.24 28.60 7.43
CA ALA A 170 -14.21 28.01 6.10
C ALA A 170 -15.33 26.96 5.92
N PRO A 171 -15.90 26.81 4.70
CA PRO A 171 -16.89 25.77 4.44
C PRO A 171 -16.33 24.36 4.68
N PRO A 172 -17.15 23.33 4.92
CA PRO A 172 -16.67 21.96 4.98
C PRO A 172 -15.91 21.57 3.70
N LYS A 173 -14.76 20.90 3.85
CA LYS A 173 -13.98 20.41 2.71
C LYS A 173 -14.76 19.31 2.00
N ILE A 174 -14.86 19.42 0.68
CA ILE A 174 -15.45 18.39 -0.18
C ILE A 174 -14.36 17.66 -0.95
N VAL A 175 -14.65 16.45 -1.41
CA VAL A 175 -13.74 15.71 -2.31
C VAL A 175 -13.78 16.36 -3.69
N GLN A 176 -12.62 16.80 -4.18
CA GLN A 176 -12.47 17.42 -5.50
C GLN A 176 -11.88 16.46 -6.54
N GLY A 177 -11.27 15.36 -6.11
CA GLY A 177 -10.64 14.40 -6.99
C GLY A 177 -9.86 13.32 -6.26
N TYR A 178 -9.31 12.39 -7.01
CA TYR A 178 -8.52 11.28 -6.50
C TYR A 178 -7.24 11.10 -7.32
N LYS A 179 -6.17 10.68 -6.64
CA LYS A 179 -4.91 10.25 -7.25
C LYS A 179 -4.63 8.82 -6.84
N PHE A 180 -4.86 7.88 -7.74
CA PHE A 180 -4.55 6.47 -7.55
C PHE A 180 -3.17 6.15 -8.12
N ASN A 181 -2.34 5.47 -7.33
CA ASN A 181 -1.06 4.92 -7.79
C ASN A 181 -1.01 3.45 -7.33
N LEU A 182 -1.17 2.53 -8.28
CA LEU A 182 -1.15 1.09 -8.02
C LEU A 182 0.14 0.49 -8.61
N PHE A 183 0.76 -0.42 -7.85
CA PHE A 183 2.06 -0.99 -8.13
C PHE A 183 1.93 -2.47 -8.51
N TYR A 184 2.45 -2.80 -9.69
CA TYR A 184 2.35 -4.14 -10.30
C TYR A 184 3.72 -4.65 -10.78
N PRO A 185 4.78 -4.71 -9.94
CA PRO A 185 6.14 -5.06 -10.36
C PRO A 185 6.24 -6.42 -11.08
N ASP A 186 5.45 -7.40 -10.63
CA ASP A 186 5.58 -8.80 -11.06
C ASP A 186 4.41 -9.24 -11.97
N LEU A 187 3.82 -8.30 -12.71
CA LEU A 187 2.76 -8.63 -13.66
C LEU A 187 3.31 -9.58 -14.73
N ILE A 188 2.66 -10.73 -14.91
CA ILE A 188 3.09 -11.73 -15.90
C ILE A 188 3.02 -11.14 -17.31
N GLU A 189 1.87 -10.54 -17.65
CA GLU A 189 1.64 -9.87 -18.92
C GLU A 189 2.18 -8.44 -18.89
N LYS A 190 3.49 -8.33 -19.12
CA LYS A 190 4.24 -7.09 -18.93
C LYS A 190 3.78 -5.90 -19.78
N TYR A 191 3.09 -6.14 -20.89
CA TYR A 191 2.68 -5.10 -21.84
C TYR A 191 1.17 -4.81 -21.79
N VAL A 192 0.41 -5.54 -20.97
CA VAL A 192 -1.03 -5.35 -20.83
C VAL A 192 -1.27 -4.42 -19.65
N ALA A 193 -1.92 -3.28 -19.90
CA ALA A 193 -2.25 -2.33 -18.86
C ALA A 193 -3.44 -2.83 -18.02
N PRO A 194 -3.39 -2.67 -16.69
CA PRO A 194 -4.54 -2.91 -15.85
C PRO A 194 -5.73 -2.05 -16.26
N LYS A 195 -6.93 -2.63 -16.18
CA LYS A 195 -8.19 -1.98 -16.50
C LYS A 195 -8.91 -1.55 -15.23
N TYR A 196 -9.77 -0.55 -15.34
CA TYR A 196 -10.65 -0.16 -14.24
C TYR A 196 -12.11 -0.16 -14.68
N THR A 197 -13.02 -0.47 -13.75
CA THR A 197 -14.47 -0.48 -13.95
C THR A 197 -15.17 0.15 -12.76
N PHE A 198 -16.44 0.53 -12.94
CA PHE A 198 -17.27 1.12 -11.90
C PHE A 198 -18.40 0.17 -11.56
N ASP A 199 -18.50 -0.18 -10.28
CA ASP A 199 -19.62 -0.95 -9.77
C ASP A 199 -20.53 -0.03 -8.93
N PRO A 200 -21.84 -0.03 -9.17
CA PRO A 200 -22.78 0.69 -8.34
C PRO A 200 -22.87 0.06 -6.95
N ILE A 201 -23.12 0.87 -5.93
CA ILE A 201 -23.36 0.41 -4.56
C ILE A 201 -24.88 0.39 -4.32
N GLU A 202 -25.40 -0.75 -3.83
CA GLU A 202 -26.82 -0.87 -3.51
C GLU A 202 -27.21 0.12 -2.39
N GLY A 203 -28.30 0.86 -2.61
CA GLY A 203 -28.83 1.80 -1.63
C GLY A 203 -28.22 3.20 -1.64
N THR A 204 -27.23 3.52 -2.48
CA THR A 204 -26.71 4.90 -2.58
C THR A 204 -26.21 5.22 -3.99
N THR A 205 -26.66 6.36 -4.56
CA THR A 205 -26.20 6.85 -5.87
C THR A 205 -25.00 7.79 -5.79
N GLU A 206 -24.69 8.29 -4.59
CA GLU A 206 -23.61 9.26 -4.33
C GLU A 206 -22.21 8.64 -4.39
N PHE A 207 -22.10 7.32 -4.22
CA PHE A 207 -20.83 6.60 -4.21
C PHE A 207 -20.86 5.41 -5.17
N CYS A 208 -19.70 5.08 -5.72
CA CYS A 208 -19.49 3.87 -6.52
C CYS A 208 -18.17 3.21 -6.11
N VAL A 209 -18.00 1.94 -6.49
CA VAL A 209 -16.73 1.21 -6.30
C VAL A 209 -15.93 1.31 -7.58
N LEU A 210 -14.76 1.92 -7.50
CA LEU A 210 -13.76 1.88 -8.57
C LEU A 210 -12.92 0.62 -8.41
N ARG A 211 -13.13 -0.34 -9.30
CA ARG A 211 -12.42 -1.63 -9.34
C ARG A 211 -11.24 -1.56 -10.30
N PHE A 212 -10.09 -2.07 -9.89
CA PHE A 212 -8.90 -2.25 -10.73
C PHE A 212 -8.61 -3.74 -10.95
N SER A 213 -8.42 -4.13 -12.21
CA SER A 213 -8.12 -5.50 -12.62
C SER A 213 -6.88 -5.53 -13.50
N ALA A 214 -5.82 -6.20 -13.06
CA ALA A 214 -4.54 -6.28 -13.77
C ALA A 214 -4.28 -7.65 -14.43
N GLY A 215 -4.76 -8.74 -13.81
CA GLY A 215 -4.43 -10.11 -14.19
C GLY A 215 -3.38 -10.76 -13.28
N PRO A 216 -2.96 -12.00 -13.56
CA PRO A 216 -2.10 -12.78 -12.67
C PRO A 216 -0.74 -12.09 -12.44
N PRO A 217 -0.16 -12.16 -11.23
CA PRO A 217 -0.67 -12.81 -10.01
C PRO A 217 -1.53 -11.90 -9.12
N TYR A 218 -1.96 -10.74 -9.62
CA TYR A 218 -2.62 -9.73 -8.81
C TYR A 218 -4.12 -9.97 -8.73
N VAL A 219 -4.63 -9.87 -7.51
CA VAL A 219 -6.06 -9.87 -7.17
C VAL A 219 -6.62 -8.48 -7.47
N ASP A 220 -7.89 -8.44 -7.90
CA ASP A 220 -8.60 -7.20 -8.15
C ASP A 220 -8.80 -6.41 -6.84
N VAL A 221 -8.67 -5.09 -6.91
CA VAL A 221 -8.85 -4.19 -5.75
C VAL A 221 -9.92 -3.15 -6.03
N GLY A 222 -10.75 -2.85 -5.03
CA GLY A 222 -11.83 -1.88 -5.12
C GLY A 222 -11.65 -0.72 -4.15
N PHE A 223 -12.06 0.48 -4.56
CA PHE A 223 -12.08 1.66 -3.70
C PHE A 223 -13.44 2.35 -3.79
N LYS A 224 -14.01 2.70 -2.64
CA LYS A 224 -15.25 3.50 -2.59
C LYS A 224 -14.91 4.96 -2.93
N ILE A 225 -15.50 5.48 -4.00
CA ILE A 225 -15.30 6.85 -4.45
C ILE A 225 -16.64 7.58 -4.63
N VAL A 226 -16.59 8.91 -4.62
CA VAL A 226 -17.75 9.74 -4.98
C VAL A 226 -18.09 9.53 -6.46
N ASN A 227 -19.38 9.28 -6.72
CA ASN A 227 -19.92 9.08 -8.06
C ASN A 227 -20.28 10.42 -8.71
N GLN A 228 -19.27 11.14 -9.16
CA GLN A 228 -19.41 12.41 -9.89
C GLN A 228 -18.68 12.37 -11.24
N GLU A 229 -19.05 13.27 -12.15
CA GLU A 229 -18.46 13.34 -13.49
C GLU A 229 -17.00 13.82 -13.46
N TRP A 230 -16.13 13.14 -14.21
CA TRP A 230 -14.69 13.42 -14.22
C TRP A 230 -14.30 14.48 -15.25
N GLU A 231 -13.29 15.26 -14.91
CA GLU A 231 -12.64 16.20 -15.82
C GLU A 231 -11.47 15.53 -16.53
N PHE A 232 -11.67 15.08 -17.77
CA PHE A 232 -10.68 14.36 -18.58
C PHE A 232 -9.56 15.25 -19.18
N SER A 233 -9.50 16.52 -18.81
CA SER A 233 -8.51 17.45 -19.38
C SER A 233 -7.13 17.25 -18.74
N HIS A 234 -6.12 16.93 -19.55
CA HIS A 234 -4.74 16.77 -19.08
C HIS A 234 -4.19 18.07 -18.45
N LYS A 235 -4.62 19.23 -18.97
CA LYS A 235 -4.26 20.56 -18.40
C LYS A 235 -4.81 20.77 -16.99
N ARG A 236 -5.79 19.96 -16.59
CA ARG A 236 -6.49 20.06 -15.30
C ARG A 236 -6.22 18.86 -14.40
N GLY A 237 -5.12 18.16 -14.67
CA GLY A 237 -4.61 17.11 -13.79
C GLY A 237 -5.12 15.71 -14.10
N PHE A 238 -5.86 15.50 -15.20
CA PHE A 238 -6.19 14.15 -15.65
C PHE A 238 -4.93 13.39 -16.10
N LYS A 239 -4.74 12.19 -15.56
CA LYS A 239 -3.67 11.27 -15.94
C LYS A 239 -4.18 9.85 -15.87
N CYS A 240 -4.01 9.08 -16.94
CA CYS A 240 -4.31 7.65 -16.96
C CYS A 240 -3.20 6.96 -17.76
N VAL A 241 -2.15 6.53 -17.07
CA VAL A 241 -0.94 5.97 -17.69
C VAL A 241 -0.48 4.75 -16.91
N PHE A 242 -0.12 3.68 -17.63
CA PHE A 242 0.60 2.53 -17.07
C PHE A 242 2.01 2.52 -17.64
N ASP A 243 2.99 2.88 -16.81
CA ASP A 243 4.41 2.86 -17.18
C ASP A 243 5.24 2.34 -16.01
N ARG A 244 6.36 1.66 -16.31
CA ARG A 244 7.30 1.12 -15.31
C ARG A 244 6.63 0.32 -14.20
N ARG A 245 5.59 -0.47 -14.53
CA ARG A 245 4.83 -1.27 -13.56
C ARG A 245 3.98 -0.46 -12.57
N ILE A 246 3.74 0.82 -12.86
CA ILE A 246 2.92 1.70 -12.04
C ILE A 246 1.71 2.14 -12.87
N LEU A 247 0.51 1.86 -12.37
CA LEU A 247 -0.71 2.44 -12.88
C LEU A 247 -0.96 3.75 -12.14
N GLN A 248 -0.99 4.86 -12.89
CA GLN A 248 -1.32 6.18 -12.39
C GLN A 248 -2.66 6.60 -12.97
N LEU A 249 -3.67 6.69 -12.11
CA LEU A 249 -5.00 7.19 -12.45
C LEU A 249 -5.33 8.40 -11.56
N HIS A 250 -5.13 9.60 -12.10
CA HIS A 250 -5.38 10.87 -11.43
C HIS A 250 -6.52 11.58 -12.15
N PHE A 251 -7.50 12.06 -11.40
CA PHE A 251 -8.60 12.82 -11.96
C PHE A 251 -9.19 13.78 -10.92
N ASN A 252 -9.77 14.86 -11.42
CA ASN A 252 -10.59 15.78 -10.65
C ASN A 252 -12.04 15.69 -11.12
N PHE A 253 -12.97 16.04 -10.25
CA PHE A 253 -14.37 16.18 -10.62
C PHE A 253 -14.62 17.47 -11.41
N LYS A 254 -15.57 17.43 -12.34
CA LYS A 254 -15.99 18.62 -13.07
C LYS A 254 -16.60 19.63 -12.10
N ARG A 255 -16.16 20.88 -12.22
CA ARG A 255 -16.77 22.00 -11.52
C ARG A 255 -17.95 22.50 -12.34
N HIS A 256 -19.17 22.33 -11.84
CA HIS A 256 -20.34 22.93 -12.46
C HIS A 256 -20.39 24.42 -12.13
N ARG A 257 -19.97 25.27 -13.07
CA ARG A 257 -20.14 26.72 -12.94
C ARG A 257 -21.57 27.06 -13.36
N TYR A 258 -22.39 27.45 -12.40
CA TYR A 258 -23.71 28.01 -12.70
C TYR A 258 -23.55 29.25 -13.60
N ARG A 259 -24.12 29.20 -14.80
CA ARG A 259 -24.27 30.37 -15.68
C ARG A 259 -25.67 30.95 -15.43
N ARG A 260 -25.72 32.23 -15.07
CA ARG A 260 -26.96 33.01 -15.00
C ARG A 260 -27.44 33.36 -16.40
#